data_AF-V9Z6A5-F1
#
_entry.id   AF-V9Z6A5-F1
#
_cell.length_a   1.000
_cell.length_b   1.000
_cell.length_c   1.000
_cell.angle_alpha   90.00
_cell.angle_beta   90.00
_cell.angle_gamma   90.00
#
_symmetry.space_group_name_H-M   'P 1'
#
loop_
_entity.id
_entity.type
_entity.pdbx_description
1 polymer ?
#
loop_
_entity_poly.entity_id
_entity_poly.type
_entity_poly.pdbx_seq_one_letter_code
_entity_poly.pdbx_strand_id
1 'polypeptide(L)'
;MSNAPECAVEIPAPDEGTVKPWRKRLTGLDESQPGAMSCEGDWLEAGATYQLPVGTLVVLCDPLPGGARKRVRIWRVKKDGTIKEERDSTLGSSNAFGTSVRGTLRRLISQHPPQKGAVRQITAAAPRVNDRDGTCSQCRQPLPARAGILERNHRGYMDPRHRPGQCPPPPPRPNDYAQACGLCGGWLEAGQGVLYTAVPAVGVYGKPLLKARHAQDCPPPEGRVTPPPPAPRANAREQDCRLCGNLVPAGAGLLERYGSAWQVRHPEGTCPPKEELWEITRGEPGRFHPRPERWAAPGTVLRSTVYDHDRPFPTDAPGFRRLRTGEVSAIVATVRERAPEYCRDEDGNNPSCLIGEDGWFFRILVRPATAEEAADILAEEDTARRRAALAERRRQLFEHPDDGAIPDTVDLTGTVQIDFGARRSLHQHWPDDELHVDEVTGIAWFLRYNGADGDTWSANNFGRFIARRMPLTEKRAHLIADLRAEYPPSD
;
A
#
# COMPACT_ATOMS: atom_id res chain seq x y z
N MET A 1 -16.05 24.00 -9.55
CA MET A 1 -16.23 23.99 -11.01
C MET A 1 -17.70 23.73 -11.28
N SER A 2 -18.44 24.72 -11.79
CA SER A 2 -19.87 24.57 -12.07
C SER A 2 -20.08 23.59 -13.22
N ASN A 3 -21.00 22.63 -13.08
CA ASN A 3 -21.43 21.80 -14.20
C ASN A 3 -21.96 22.74 -15.30
N ALA A 4 -21.38 22.66 -16.50
CA ALA A 4 -21.89 23.41 -17.64
C ALA A 4 -23.36 23.04 -17.87
N PRO A 5 -24.23 23.99 -18.25
CA PRO A 5 -25.62 23.68 -18.57
C PRO A 5 -25.68 22.59 -19.65
N GLU A 6 -26.64 21.68 -19.52
CA GLU A 6 -26.84 20.58 -20.46
C GLU A 6 -28.06 20.87 -21.34
N CYS A 7 -28.01 20.41 -22.58
CA CYS A 7 -29.10 20.56 -23.54
C CYS A 7 -29.30 19.27 -24.36
N ALA A 8 -30.53 19.07 -24.81
CA ALA A 8 -30.87 17.96 -25.70
C ALA A 8 -30.40 18.27 -27.13
N VAL A 9 -29.62 17.36 -27.70
CA VAL A 9 -29.02 17.50 -29.03
C VAL A 9 -29.38 16.27 -29.86
N GLU A 10 -30.03 16.51 -30.99
CA GLU A 10 -30.32 15.45 -31.98
C GLU A 10 -29.07 15.18 -32.82
N ILE A 11 -28.66 13.91 -32.87
CA ILE A 11 -27.55 13.47 -33.70
C ILE A 11 -28.12 13.07 -35.06
N PRO A 12 -27.65 13.66 -36.16
CA PRO A 12 -28.28 13.49 -37.46
C PRO A 12 -28.10 12.07 -37.95
N ALA A 13 -29.05 11.64 -38.78
CA ALA A 13 -28.93 10.43 -39.57
C ALA A 13 -27.68 10.50 -40.47
N PRO A 14 -27.12 9.34 -40.87
CA PRO A 14 -26.07 9.32 -41.87
C PRO A 14 -26.54 9.83 -43.23
N ASP A 15 -25.61 10.42 -43.98
CA ASP A 15 -25.86 10.78 -45.37
C ASP A 15 -26.19 9.50 -46.17
N GLU A 16 -27.05 9.64 -47.18
CA GLU A 16 -27.53 8.52 -47.99
C GLU A 16 -26.36 7.78 -48.68
N GLY A 17 -26.41 6.46 -48.70
CA GLY A 17 -25.39 5.61 -49.34
C GLY A 17 -24.07 5.50 -48.56
N THR A 18 -23.96 6.07 -47.35
CA THR A 18 -22.72 5.99 -46.57
C THR A 18 -22.42 4.59 -46.04
N VAL A 19 -21.13 4.23 -45.98
CA VAL A 19 -20.66 2.91 -45.56
C VAL A 19 -19.97 3.01 -44.20
N LYS A 20 -20.51 2.30 -43.20
CA LYS A 20 -20.02 2.31 -41.80
C LYS A 20 -19.86 3.73 -41.21
N PRO A 21 -20.89 4.57 -41.27
CA PRO A 21 -20.81 5.92 -40.76
C PRO A 21 -20.80 5.90 -39.22
N TRP A 22 -20.20 6.91 -38.60
CA TRP A 22 -20.09 6.97 -37.14
C TRP A 22 -20.10 8.40 -36.58
N ARG A 23 -20.50 8.53 -35.31
CA ARG A 23 -20.51 9.80 -34.56
C ARG A 23 -19.89 9.59 -33.18
N LYS A 24 -19.18 10.61 -32.70
CA LYS A 24 -18.52 10.55 -31.41
C LYS A 24 -18.52 11.92 -30.75
N ARG A 25 -18.81 11.96 -29.45
CA ARG A 25 -18.44 13.09 -28.59
C ARG A 25 -16.92 13.11 -28.48
N LEU A 26 -16.32 14.27 -28.70
CA LEU A 26 -14.89 14.44 -28.64
C LEU A 26 -14.47 14.96 -27.26
N THR A 27 -13.66 14.18 -26.56
CA THR A 27 -13.02 14.58 -25.30
C THR A 27 -11.51 14.72 -25.42
N GLY A 28 -10.91 14.12 -26.44
CA GLY A 28 -9.47 14.13 -26.67
C GLY A 28 -9.11 13.59 -28.04
N LEU A 29 -7.82 13.57 -28.36
CA LEU A 29 -7.31 13.10 -29.64
C LEU A 29 -6.04 12.27 -29.42
N ASP A 30 -6.10 10.98 -29.74
CA ASP A 30 -4.95 10.08 -29.79
C ASP A 30 -4.54 9.84 -31.24
N GLU A 31 -3.53 10.57 -31.70
CA GLU A 31 -3.10 10.51 -33.09
C GLU A 31 -2.33 9.23 -33.45
N SER A 32 -1.97 8.41 -32.45
CA SER A 32 -1.37 7.09 -32.68
C SER A 32 -2.39 6.07 -33.19
N GLN A 33 -3.67 6.29 -32.92
CA GLN A 33 -4.75 5.39 -33.31
C GLN A 33 -5.26 5.71 -34.73
N PRO A 34 -5.67 4.69 -35.50
CA PRO A 34 -6.31 4.91 -36.79
C PRO A 34 -7.79 5.24 -36.63
N GLY A 35 -8.39 5.81 -37.68
CA GLY A 35 -9.85 5.77 -37.78
C GLY A 35 -10.58 6.68 -36.78
N ALA A 36 -11.77 6.22 -36.41
CA ALA A 36 -12.57 6.79 -35.32
C ALA A 36 -11.92 6.65 -33.94
N MET A 37 -10.97 5.72 -33.77
CA MET A 37 -10.29 5.49 -32.50
C MET A 37 -9.34 6.64 -32.15
N SER A 38 -8.91 7.43 -33.15
CA SER A 38 -8.14 8.64 -32.89
C SER A 38 -8.91 9.73 -32.16
N CYS A 39 -10.25 9.75 -32.24
CA CYS A 39 -11.07 10.63 -31.42
C CYS A 39 -11.36 9.93 -30.10
N GLU A 40 -10.96 10.50 -28.97
CA GLU A 40 -11.35 10.00 -27.65
C GLU A 40 -12.74 10.52 -27.27
N GLY A 41 -13.49 9.74 -26.51
CA GLY A 41 -14.81 10.11 -25.98
C GLY A 41 -15.91 9.10 -26.25
N ASP A 42 -17.16 9.53 -26.14
CA ASP A 42 -18.34 8.67 -26.14
C ASP A 42 -18.91 8.46 -27.55
N TRP A 43 -19.28 7.22 -27.90
CA TRP A 43 -19.96 6.93 -29.15
C TRP A 43 -21.41 7.40 -29.12
N LEU A 44 -21.86 8.00 -30.22
CA LEU A 44 -23.22 8.50 -30.37
C LEU A 44 -23.92 7.78 -31.52
N GLU A 45 -25.15 7.35 -31.29
CA GLU A 45 -25.97 6.70 -32.31
C GLU A 45 -26.64 7.74 -33.21
N ALA A 46 -26.65 7.48 -34.52
CA ALA A 46 -27.26 8.36 -35.50
C ALA A 46 -28.79 8.31 -35.40
N GLY A 47 -29.44 9.48 -35.43
CA GLY A 47 -30.89 9.60 -35.24
C GLY A 47 -31.36 9.54 -33.77
N ALA A 48 -30.44 9.44 -32.81
CA ALA A 48 -30.76 9.52 -31.39
C ALA A 48 -30.59 10.95 -30.84
N THR A 49 -31.35 11.28 -29.80
CA THR A 49 -31.18 12.52 -29.03
C THR A 49 -30.39 12.24 -27.74
N TYR A 50 -29.40 13.08 -27.46
CA TYR A 50 -28.57 12.98 -26.26
C TYR A 50 -28.61 14.27 -25.45
N GLN A 51 -28.53 14.14 -24.13
CA GLN A 51 -28.23 15.24 -23.22
C GLN A 51 -26.72 15.46 -23.22
N LEU A 52 -26.27 16.62 -23.71
CA LEU A 52 -24.86 16.98 -23.84
C LEU A 52 -24.58 18.34 -23.17
N PRO A 53 -23.42 18.51 -22.50
CA PRO A 53 -23.00 19.80 -21.98
C PRO A 53 -22.81 20.83 -23.10
N VAL A 54 -23.18 22.09 -22.84
CA VAL A 54 -22.89 23.20 -23.74
C VAL A 54 -21.38 23.32 -23.98
N GLY A 55 -21.00 23.56 -25.23
CA GLY A 55 -19.61 23.60 -25.67
C GLY A 55 -19.04 22.25 -26.09
N THR A 56 -19.79 21.15 -25.91
CA THR A 56 -19.38 19.82 -26.37
C THR A 56 -19.11 19.81 -27.88
N LEU A 57 -18.01 19.17 -28.26
CA LEU A 57 -17.65 18.90 -29.66
C LEU A 57 -18.14 17.51 -30.05
N VAL A 58 -18.79 17.42 -31.22
CA VAL A 58 -19.26 16.16 -31.82
C VAL A 58 -18.62 16.03 -33.19
N VAL A 59 -18.01 14.87 -33.44
CA VAL A 59 -17.42 14.52 -34.73
C VAL A 59 -18.31 13.52 -35.43
N LEU A 60 -18.65 13.81 -36.68
CA LEU A 60 -19.44 12.96 -37.54
C LEU A 60 -18.58 12.59 -38.75
N CYS A 61 -18.57 11.32 -39.09
CA CYS A 61 -17.81 10.81 -40.22
C CYS A 61 -18.68 9.86 -41.03
N ASP A 62 -18.83 10.23 -42.30
CA ASP A 62 -19.71 9.59 -43.27
C ASP A 62 -18.86 9.16 -44.48
N PRO A 63 -18.31 7.93 -44.47
CA PRO A 63 -17.60 7.39 -45.63
C PRO A 63 -18.55 7.18 -46.80
N LEU A 64 -18.19 7.71 -47.97
CA LEU A 64 -18.96 7.57 -49.21
C LEU A 64 -18.82 6.15 -49.79
N PRO A 65 -19.73 5.72 -50.68
CA PRO A 65 -19.61 4.46 -51.41
C PRO A 65 -18.21 4.26 -52.00
N GLY A 66 -17.65 3.05 -51.84
CA GLY A 66 -16.27 2.74 -52.26
C GLY A 66 -15.17 3.14 -51.26
N GLY A 67 -15.49 3.84 -50.17
CA GLY A 67 -14.60 4.08 -49.02
C GLY A 67 -13.41 5.02 -49.26
N ALA A 68 -13.12 5.39 -50.50
CA ALA A 68 -12.02 6.27 -50.88
C ALA A 68 -12.23 7.72 -50.43
N ARG A 69 -13.49 8.16 -50.32
CA ARG A 69 -13.87 9.50 -49.85
C ARG A 69 -14.75 9.41 -48.62
N LYS A 70 -14.66 10.40 -47.75
CA LYS A 70 -15.50 10.53 -46.56
C LYS A 70 -15.78 11.98 -46.25
N ARG A 71 -17.00 12.28 -45.81
CA ARG A 71 -17.37 13.61 -45.29
C ARG A 71 -17.17 13.60 -43.78
N VAL A 72 -16.45 14.60 -43.27
CA VAL A 72 -16.22 14.80 -41.85
C VAL A 72 -16.79 16.14 -41.45
N ARG A 73 -17.71 16.11 -40.48
CA ARG A 73 -18.31 17.29 -39.87
C ARG A 73 -17.89 17.39 -38.40
N ILE A 74 -17.57 18.60 -37.96
CA ILE A 74 -17.26 18.90 -36.56
C ILE A 74 -18.28 19.92 -36.09
N TRP A 75 -19.05 19.52 -35.09
CA TRP A 75 -20.17 20.25 -34.54
C TRP A 75 -19.88 20.68 -33.11
N ARG A 76 -20.36 21.86 -32.71
CA ARG A 76 -20.28 22.36 -31.34
C ARG A 76 -21.66 22.71 -30.81
N VAL A 77 -21.95 22.23 -29.62
CA VAL A 77 -23.21 22.48 -28.91
C VAL A 77 -23.23 23.91 -28.34
N LYS A 78 -24.26 24.71 -28.64
CA LYS A 78 -24.44 26.08 -28.13
C LYS A 78 -25.34 26.10 -26.89
N LYS A 79 -25.39 27.27 -26.21
CA LYS A 79 -26.17 27.51 -24.99
C LYS A 79 -27.69 27.31 -25.17
N ASP A 80 -28.20 27.51 -26.37
CA ASP A 80 -29.61 27.38 -26.74
C ASP A 80 -29.99 25.96 -27.21
N GLY A 81 -29.06 24.99 -27.11
CA GLY A 81 -29.25 23.63 -27.62
C GLY A 81 -29.05 23.49 -29.13
N THR A 82 -28.84 24.58 -29.85
CA THR A 82 -28.54 24.52 -31.29
C THR A 82 -27.10 24.08 -31.54
N ILE A 83 -26.84 23.62 -32.77
CA ILE A 83 -25.53 23.14 -33.17
C ILE A 83 -24.87 24.18 -34.06
N LYS A 84 -23.61 24.53 -33.73
CA LYS A 84 -22.73 25.27 -34.64
C LYS A 84 -21.87 24.28 -35.42
N GLU A 85 -21.93 24.32 -36.73
CA GLU A 85 -20.93 23.64 -37.55
C GLU A 85 -19.62 24.43 -37.52
N GLU A 86 -18.59 23.85 -36.92
CA GLU A 86 -17.24 24.43 -36.88
C GLU A 86 -16.43 24.02 -38.12
N ARG A 87 -16.80 22.89 -38.75
CA ARG A 87 -16.19 22.41 -39.98
C ARG A 87 -17.09 21.40 -40.70
N ASP A 88 -17.09 21.47 -42.02
CA ASP A 88 -17.51 20.40 -42.92
C ASP A 88 -16.47 20.25 -44.03
N SER A 89 -16.05 19.01 -44.31
CA SER A 89 -15.01 18.74 -45.29
C SER A 89 -15.16 17.34 -45.87
N THR A 90 -15.01 17.19 -47.18
CA THR A 90 -14.87 15.89 -47.84
C THR A 90 -13.38 15.58 -48.06
N LEU A 91 -12.93 14.44 -47.54
CA LEU A 91 -11.54 13.99 -47.60
C LEU A 91 -11.41 12.79 -48.54
N GLY A 92 -10.36 12.77 -49.36
CA GLY A 92 -9.96 11.62 -50.19
C GLY A 92 -8.84 10.76 -49.61
N SER A 93 -8.53 10.89 -48.31
CA SER A 93 -7.44 10.16 -47.66
C SER A 93 -7.88 8.78 -47.17
N SER A 94 -6.99 7.78 -47.23
CA SER A 94 -7.19 6.47 -46.59
C SER A 94 -7.33 6.58 -45.05
N ASN A 95 -6.57 7.47 -44.42
CA ASN A 95 -6.69 7.77 -42.99
C ASN A 95 -7.99 8.52 -42.67
N ALA A 96 -8.61 8.25 -41.51
CA ALA A 96 -9.90 8.86 -41.11
C ALA A 96 -9.90 10.39 -41.05
N PHE A 97 -8.74 11.00 -40.81
CA PHE A 97 -8.58 12.45 -40.80
C PHE A 97 -7.32 12.83 -41.56
N GLY A 98 -7.41 13.83 -42.43
CA GLY A 98 -6.25 14.49 -43.02
C GLY A 98 -5.62 15.50 -42.05
N THR A 99 -4.39 15.95 -42.33
CA THR A 99 -3.63 16.90 -41.48
C THR A 99 -4.43 18.15 -41.12
N SER A 100 -5.19 18.71 -42.07
CA SER A 100 -6.05 19.89 -41.85
C SER A 100 -7.17 19.64 -40.83
N VAL A 101 -7.80 18.46 -40.88
CA VAL A 101 -8.89 18.12 -39.95
C VAL A 101 -8.33 17.85 -38.55
N ARG A 102 -7.21 17.13 -38.43
CA ARG A 102 -6.51 16.93 -37.15
C ARG A 102 -6.11 18.26 -36.51
N GLY A 103 -5.52 19.17 -37.29
CA GLY A 103 -5.19 20.52 -36.81
C GLY A 103 -6.41 21.30 -36.32
N THR A 104 -7.56 21.15 -36.99
CA THR A 104 -8.82 21.76 -36.55
C THR A 104 -9.32 21.16 -35.24
N LEU A 105 -9.29 19.83 -35.10
CA LEU A 105 -9.67 19.13 -33.88
C LEU A 105 -8.84 19.59 -32.68
N ARG A 106 -7.50 19.66 -32.83
CA ARG A 106 -6.59 20.17 -31.78
C ARG A 106 -6.96 21.59 -31.34
N ARG A 107 -7.16 22.49 -32.31
CA ARG A 107 -7.53 23.89 -32.04
C ARG A 107 -8.86 23.97 -31.29
N LEU A 108 -9.87 23.21 -31.73
CA LEU A 108 -11.19 23.24 -31.12
C LEU A 108 -11.19 22.63 -29.72
N ILE A 109 -10.46 21.53 -29.48
CA ILE A 109 -10.30 20.94 -28.13
C ILE A 109 -9.65 21.94 -27.18
N SER A 110 -8.63 22.67 -27.64
CA SER A 110 -7.96 23.70 -26.82
C SER A 110 -8.88 24.88 -26.51
N GLN A 111 -9.70 25.33 -27.48
CA GLN A 111 -10.64 26.45 -27.30
C GLN A 111 -11.89 26.07 -26.49
N HIS A 112 -12.28 24.80 -26.56
CA HIS A 112 -13.49 24.26 -25.94
C HIS A 112 -13.14 22.98 -25.18
N PRO A 113 -12.46 23.12 -24.02
CA PRO A 113 -11.99 21.96 -23.27
C PRO A 113 -13.16 21.07 -22.84
N PRO A 114 -12.96 19.74 -22.83
CA PRO A 114 -14.00 18.76 -22.56
C PRO A 114 -14.60 18.99 -21.17
N GLN A 115 -15.91 19.22 -21.13
CA GLN A 115 -16.63 19.38 -19.88
C GLN A 115 -16.88 18.02 -19.23
N LYS A 116 -16.74 17.94 -17.90
CA LYS A 116 -17.15 16.76 -17.14
C LYS A 116 -18.68 16.69 -17.13
N GLY A 117 -19.23 15.55 -17.53
CA GLY A 117 -20.67 15.33 -17.65
C GLY A 117 -20.94 14.01 -18.37
N ALA A 118 -21.96 13.29 -17.91
CA ALA A 118 -22.35 12.01 -18.49
C ALA A 118 -23.10 12.24 -19.81
N VAL A 119 -22.76 11.49 -20.86
CA VAL A 119 -23.59 11.44 -22.07
C VAL A 119 -24.80 10.57 -21.77
N ARG A 120 -25.96 11.20 -21.66
CA ARG A 120 -27.22 10.48 -21.43
C ARG A 120 -28.05 10.47 -22.70
N GLN A 121 -28.32 9.28 -23.22
CA GLN A 121 -29.26 9.12 -24.32
C GLN A 121 -30.69 9.39 -23.82
N ILE A 122 -31.40 10.30 -24.47
CA ILE A 122 -32.80 10.65 -24.16
C ILE A 122 -33.73 9.79 -25.00
N THR A 123 -33.45 9.64 -26.30
CA THR A 123 -34.23 8.82 -27.23
C THR A 123 -33.36 7.75 -27.89
N ALA A 124 -33.87 6.53 -27.98
CA ALA A 124 -33.19 5.45 -28.66
C ALA A 124 -33.25 5.66 -30.19
N ALA A 125 -32.12 5.47 -30.88
CA ALA A 125 -32.14 5.31 -32.33
C ALA A 125 -32.83 3.98 -32.68
N ALA A 126 -33.42 3.89 -33.88
CA ALA A 126 -33.94 2.62 -34.37
C ALA A 126 -32.82 1.56 -34.39
N PRO A 127 -33.04 0.36 -33.82
CA PRO A 127 -32.01 -0.65 -33.74
C PRO A 127 -31.58 -1.08 -35.14
N ARG A 128 -30.27 -1.09 -35.40
CA ARG A 128 -29.71 -1.57 -36.66
C ARG A 128 -29.92 -3.07 -36.76
N VAL A 129 -30.40 -3.55 -37.91
CA VAL A 129 -30.47 -4.99 -38.18
C VAL A 129 -29.07 -5.57 -38.36
N ASN A 130 -28.86 -6.84 -38.00
CA ASN A 130 -27.60 -7.52 -38.28
C ASN A 130 -27.52 -7.87 -39.77
N ASP A 131 -26.59 -7.28 -40.53
CA ASP A 131 -26.51 -7.52 -41.98
C ASP A 131 -25.93 -8.90 -42.37
N ARG A 132 -25.43 -9.66 -41.39
CA ARG A 132 -24.75 -10.95 -41.59
C ARG A 132 -25.20 -11.97 -40.55
N ASP A 133 -25.03 -13.24 -40.87
CA ASP A 133 -25.13 -14.34 -39.92
C ASP A 133 -24.12 -14.13 -38.79
N GLY A 134 -24.51 -14.51 -37.57
CA GLY A 134 -23.67 -14.39 -36.39
C GLY A 134 -24.18 -15.22 -35.23
N THR A 135 -23.66 -14.95 -34.04
CA THR A 135 -24.05 -15.63 -32.80
C THR A 135 -24.58 -14.61 -31.82
N CYS A 136 -25.80 -14.81 -31.32
CA CYS A 136 -26.41 -13.90 -30.36
C CYS A 136 -25.51 -13.75 -29.12
N SER A 137 -25.09 -12.52 -28.79
CA SER A 137 -24.19 -12.23 -27.66
C SER A 137 -24.76 -12.61 -26.30
N GLN A 138 -26.10 -12.64 -26.17
CA GLN A 138 -26.81 -13.01 -24.95
C GLN A 138 -26.99 -14.53 -24.79
N CYS A 139 -27.69 -15.18 -25.73
CA CYS A 139 -28.04 -16.61 -25.60
C CYS A 139 -27.03 -17.56 -26.25
N ARG A 140 -26.03 -17.03 -26.96
CA ARG A 140 -24.98 -17.78 -27.69
C ARG A 140 -25.50 -18.71 -28.79
N GLN A 141 -26.77 -18.60 -29.18
CA GLN A 141 -27.34 -19.36 -30.30
C GLN A 141 -27.04 -18.68 -31.66
N PRO A 142 -27.00 -19.44 -32.77
CA PRO A 142 -26.91 -18.90 -34.11
C PRO A 142 -28.02 -17.88 -34.39
N LEU A 143 -27.68 -16.80 -35.10
CA LEU A 143 -28.58 -15.71 -35.49
C LEU A 143 -28.40 -15.42 -36.99
N PRO A 144 -29.37 -15.76 -37.85
CA PRO A 144 -29.31 -15.47 -39.29
C PRO A 144 -29.26 -13.96 -39.59
N ALA A 145 -28.72 -13.59 -40.75
CA ALA A 145 -28.73 -12.24 -41.27
C ALA A 145 -30.15 -11.66 -41.25
N ARG A 146 -30.26 -10.42 -40.76
CA ARG A 146 -31.47 -9.60 -40.61
C ARG A 146 -32.51 -10.15 -39.62
N ALA A 147 -32.26 -11.27 -38.95
CA ALA A 147 -33.18 -11.86 -37.98
C ALA A 147 -33.15 -11.18 -36.60
N GLY A 148 -32.09 -10.45 -36.28
CA GLY A 148 -31.93 -9.74 -35.02
C GLY A 148 -31.47 -8.30 -35.20
N ILE A 149 -30.82 -7.80 -34.16
CA ILE A 149 -30.33 -6.43 -34.06
C ILE A 149 -28.85 -6.42 -33.71
N LEU A 150 -28.17 -5.34 -34.04
CA LEU A 150 -26.82 -5.06 -33.61
C LEU A 150 -26.90 -4.14 -32.39
N GLU A 151 -26.31 -4.59 -31.28
CA GLU A 151 -26.21 -3.81 -30.05
C GLU A 151 -24.74 -3.55 -29.73
N ARG A 152 -24.43 -2.33 -29.31
CA ARG A 152 -23.06 -1.95 -29.00
C ARG A 152 -22.68 -2.48 -27.61
N ASN A 153 -21.60 -3.26 -27.54
CA ASN A 153 -21.08 -3.77 -26.27
C ASN A 153 -20.24 -2.71 -25.53
N HIS A 154 -19.83 -3.03 -24.30
CA HIS A 154 -19.01 -2.15 -23.45
C HIS A 154 -17.67 -1.71 -24.06
N ARG A 155 -17.17 -2.44 -25.08
CA ARG A 155 -15.93 -2.10 -25.80
C ARG A 155 -16.19 -1.26 -27.05
N GLY A 156 -17.45 -0.95 -27.34
CA GLY A 156 -17.86 -0.16 -28.51
C GLY A 156 -18.06 -0.98 -29.78
N TYR A 157 -17.89 -2.31 -29.75
CA TYR A 157 -18.16 -3.18 -30.91
C TYR A 157 -19.66 -3.48 -31.03
N MET A 158 -20.13 -3.65 -32.27
CA MET A 158 -21.52 -4.05 -32.54
C MET A 158 -21.61 -5.57 -32.52
N ASP A 159 -22.31 -6.11 -31.52
CA ASP A 159 -22.55 -7.55 -31.41
C ASP A 159 -23.98 -7.89 -31.87
N PRO A 160 -24.17 -8.98 -32.66
CA PRO A 160 -25.49 -9.46 -33.01
C PRO A 160 -26.24 -9.98 -31.78
N ARG A 161 -27.52 -9.65 -31.68
CA ARG A 161 -28.43 -10.11 -30.61
C ARG A 161 -29.84 -10.36 -31.18
N HIS A 162 -30.55 -11.35 -30.63
CA HIS A 162 -32.00 -11.44 -30.87
C HIS A 162 -32.70 -10.19 -30.33
N ARG A 163 -33.88 -9.86 -30.85
CA ARG A 163 -34.66 -8.72 -30.32
C ARG A 163 -35.02 -8.96 -28.85
N PRO A 164 -35.25 -7.89 -28.06
CA PRO A 164 -35.68 -8.02 -26.68
C PRO A 164 -36.84 -9.01 -26.53
N GLY A 165 -36.70 -9.98 -25.61
CA GLY A 165 -37.70 -11.04 -25.38
C GLY A 165 -37.63 -12.25 -26.31
N GLN A 166 -36.80 -12.24 -27.35
CA GLN A 166 -36.71 -13.33 -28.34
C GLN A 166 -35.51 -14.27 -28.12
N CYS A 167 -34.73 -14.07 -27.07
CA CYS A 167 -33.64 -14.99 -26.74
C CYS A 167 -34.22 -16.29 -26.14
N PRO A 168 -33.94 -17.47 -26.71
CA PRO A 168 -34.17 -18.73 -26.01
C PRO A 168 -33.29 -18.81 -24.74
N PRO A 169 -33.70 -19.58 -23.72
CA PRO A 169 -32.87 -19.80 -22.53
C PRO A 169 -31.52 -20.42 -22.94
N PRO A 170 -30.40 -20.00 -22.34
CA PRO A 170 -29.10 -20.55 -22.65
C PRO A 170 -29.07 -22.04 -22.26
N PRO A 171 -28.49 -22.92 -23.10
CA PRO A 171 -28.34 -24.33 -22.74
C PRO A 171 -27.47 -24.48 -21.48
N PRO A 172 -27.69 -25.53 -20.65
CA PRO A 172 -26.82 -25.83 -19.52
C PRO A 172 -25.39 -26.00 -20.02
N ARG A 173 -24.46 -25.22 -19.47
CA ARG A 173 -23.05 -25.35 -19.85
C ARG A 173 -22.43 -26.51 -19.06
N PRO A 174 -21.68 -27.42 -19.71
CA PRO A 174 -20.92 -28.42 -18.99
C PRO A 174 -19.84 -27.73 -18.13
N ASN A 175 -19.40 -28.43 -17.09
CA ASN A 175 -18.32 -27.96 -16.23
C ASN A 175 -17.03 -27.70 -17.02
N ASP A 176 -16.48 -26.49 -16.96
CA ASP A 176 -15.26 -26.14 -17.69
C ASP A 176 -13.98 -26.66 -17.02
N TYR A 177 -13.98 -26.93 -15.70
CA TYR A 177 -12.78 -27.24 -14.91
C TYR A 177 -13.05 -28.27 -13.81
N ALA A 178 -12.07 -29.12 -13.48
CA ALA A 178 -12.20 -30.03 -12.36
C ALA A 178 -12.41 -29.27 -11.03
N GLN A 179 -13.48 -29.57 -10.31
CA GLN A 179 -13.87 -28.87 -9.09
C GLN A 179 -14.84 -29.71 -8.23
N ALA A 180 -15.05 -29.32 -6.97
CA ALA A 180 -16.05 -29.94 -6.13
C ALA A 180 -17.47 -29.54 -6.57
N CYS A 181 -18.40 -30.51 -6.57
CA CYS A 181 -19.83 -30.30 -6.74
C CYS A 181 -20.34 -29.34 -5.67
N GLY A 182 -20.94 -28.22 -6.09
CA GLY A 182 -21.45 -27.18 -5.21
C GLY A 182 -22.62 -27.59 -4.31
N LEU A 183 -23.21 -28.77 -4.51
CA LEU A 183 -24.29 -29.34 -3.69
C LEU A 183 -23.79 -30.38 -2.69
N CYS A 184 -23.02 -31.37 -3.14
CA CYS A 184 -22.64 -32.53 -2.31
C CYS A 184 -21.16 -32.58 -1.90
N GLY A 185 -20.33 -31.69 -2.45
CA GLY A 185 -18.89 -31.65 -2.21
C GLY A 185 -18.06 -32.72 -2.92
N GLY A 186 -18.69 -33.69 -3.60
CA GLY A 186 -17.97 -34.71 -4.39
C GLY A 186 -17.24 -34.11 -5.60
N TRP A 187 -16.09 -34.65 -5.95
CA TRP A 187 -15.25 -34.17 -7.05
C TRP A 187 -15.88 -34.42 -8.43
N LEU A 188 -15.82 -33.42 -9.31
CA LEU A 188 -16.24 -33.47 -10.71
C LEU A 188 -15.03 -33.19 -11.59
N GLU A 189 -14.76 -34.03 -12.59
CA GLU A 189 -13.76 -33.75 -13.61
C GLU A 189 -14.21 -32.64 -14.59
N ALA A 190 -13.27 -32.10 -15.36
CA ALA A 190 -13.61 -31.20 -16.45
C ALA A 190 -14.54 -31.91 -17.46
N GLY A 191 -15.61 -31.24 -17.88
CA GLY A 191 -16.67 -31.81 -18.70
C GLY A 191 -17.74 -32.59 -17.93
N GLN A 192 -17.52 -32.94 -16.66
CA GLN A 192 -18.53 -33.63 -15.84
C GLN A 192 -19.42 -32.65 -15.08
N GLY A 193 -20.73 -32.86 -15.19
CA GLY A 193 -21.73 -32.02 -14.53
C GLY A 193 -22.07 -30.74 -15.32
N VAL A 194 -22.88 -29.88 -14.70
CA VAL A 194 -23.36 -28.64 -15.29
C VAL A 194 -23.02 -27.44 -14.41
N LEU A 195 -22.65 -26.33 -15.05
CA LEU A 195 -22.46 -25.06 -14.39
C LEU A 195 -23.81 -24.47 -14.00
N TYR A 196 -23.90 -23.97 -12.77
CA TYR A 196 -25.04 -23.23 -12.27
C TYR A 196 -24.59 -21.97 -11.53
N THR A 197 -25.47 -20.98 -11.48
CA THR A 197 -25.24 -19.78 -10.69
C THR A 197 -25.64 -20.06 -9.24
N ALA A 198 -24.68 -20.02 -8.33
CA ALA A 198 -24.94 -20.23 -6.91
C ALA A 198 -25.59 -18.96 -6.33
N VAL A 199 -26.88 -19.03 -6.02
CA VAL A 199 -27.62 -17.98 -5.29
C VAL A 199 -27.55 -18.30 -3.79
N PRO A 200 -27.33 -17.33 -2.87
CA PRO A 200 -27.16 -15.89 -3.07
C PRO A 200 -25.69 -15.45 -3.21
N ALA A 201 -24.77 -16.36 -3.52
CA ALA A 201 -23.33 -16.09 -3.48
C ALA A 201 -22.89 -15.15 -4.62
N VAL A 202 -22.75 -13.87 -4.29
CA VAL A 202 -22.00 -12.92 -5.10
C VAL A 202 -20.52 -13.28 -4.95
N GLY A 203 -19.87 -13.64 -6.06
CA GLY A 203 -18.44 -13.93 -6.08
C GLY A 203 -17.60 -12.68 -5.84
N VAL A 204 -16.30 -12.87 -5.70
CA VAL A 204 -15.33 -11.76 -5.68
C VAL A 204 -15.59 -10.87 -6.90
N TYR A 205 -15.73 -9.56 -6.69
CA TYR A 205 -16.05 -8.55 -7.73
C TYR A 205 -17.51 -8.41 -8.19
N GLY A 206 -18.49 -8.83 -7.39
CA GLY A 206 -19.90 -8.54 -7.71
C GLY A 206 -20.50 -9.43 -8.81
N LYS A 207 -19.74 -10.42 -9.29
CA LYS A 207 -20.17 -11.34 -10.36
C LYS A 207 -20.88 -12.56 -9.76
N PRO A 208 -21.85 -13.16 -10.48
CA PRO A 208 -22.50 -14.38 -10.02
C PRO A 208 -21.46 -15.50 -9.86
N LEU A 209 -21.42 -16.15 -8.69
CA LEU A 209 -20.51 -17.27 -8.48
C LEU A 209 -21.01 -18.48 -9.27
N LEU A 210 -20.27 -18.87 -10.31
CA LEU A 210 -20.53 -20.08 -11.08
C LEU A 210 -19.88 -21.28 -10.36
N LYS A 211 -20.67 -22.29 -10.04
CA LYS A 211 -20.20 -23.58 -9.51
C LYS A 211 -20.64 -24.72 -10.43
N ALA A 212 -19.93 -25.83 -10.43
CA ALA A 212 -20.43 -27.06 -11.06
C ALA A 212 -21.27 -27.89 -10.08
N ARG A 213 -22.26 -28.59 -10.61
CA ARG A 213 -22.98 -29.66 -9.90
C ARG A 213 -23.13 -30.87 -10.82
N HIS A 214 -23.42 -32.03 -10.26
CA HIS A 214 -23.85 -33.18 -11.07
C HIS A 214 -25.03 -32.77 -11.97
N ALA A 215 -25.04 -33.26 -13.21
CA ALA A 215 -26.09 -32.93 -14.16
C ALA A 215 -27.48 -33.45 -13.70
N GLN A 216 -27.45 -34.55 -12.94
CA GLN A 216 -28.59 -35.18 -12.29
C GLN A 216 -28.42 -35.09 -10.76
N ASP A 217 -29.02 -36.01 -10.02
CA ASP A 217 -28.87 -36.11 -8.57
C ASP A 217 -27.43 -36.38 -8.15
N CYS A 218 -27.07 -35.85 -6.98
CA CYS A 218 -25.75 -36.09 -6.41
C CYS A 218 -25.64 -37.53 -5.91
N PRO A 219 -24.49 -38.21 -6.12
CA PRO A 219 -24.29 -39.55 -5.59
C PRO A 219 -24.32 -39.56 -4.06
N PRO A 220 -24.71 -40.69 -3.44
CA PRO A 220 -24.66 -40.87 -2.00
C PRO A 220 -23.23 -40.69 -1.48
N PRO A 221 -23.03 -40.33 -0.19
CA PRO A 221 -21.71 -40.03 0.38
C PRO A 221 -20.61 -41.04 0.05
N GLU A 222 -20.93 -42.33 0.07
CA GLU A 222 -20.01 -43.45 -0.20
C GLU A 222 -19.53 -43.50 -1.66
N GLY A 223 -20.33 -42.97 -2.59
CA GLY A 223 -20.00 -42.89 -4.02
C GLY A 223 -19.38 -41.56 -4.44
N ARG A 224 -19.09 -40.65 -3.49
CA ARG A 224 -18.47 -39.36 -3.80
C ARG A 224 -16.97 -39.52 -3.98
N VAL A 225 -16.48 -39.12 -5.15
CA VAL A 225 -15.04 -39.09 -5.42
C VAL A 225 -14.41 -37.98 -4.57
N THR A 226 -13.38 -38.32 -3.79
CA THR A 226 -12.55 -37.35 -3.08
C THR A 226 -11.58 -36.70 -4.07
N PRO A 227 -11.32 -35.38 -4.00
CA PRO A 227 -10.33 -34.76 -4.86
C PRO A 227 -8.96 -35.45 -4.69
N PRO A 228 -8.22 -35.69 -5.78
CA PRO A 228 -6.84 -36.12 -5.66
C PRO A 228 -6.04 -35.04 -4.90
N PRO A 229 -5.09 -35.41 -4.03
CA PRO A 229 -4.19 -34.44 -3.43
C PRO A 229 -3.48 -33.69 -4.56
N PRO A 230 -3.37 -32.36 -4.50
CA PRO A 230 -2.72 -31.63 -5.55
C PRO A 230 -1.25 -32.09 -5.63
N ALA A 231 -0.78 -32.34 -6.86
CA ALA A 231 0.59 -32.78 -7.08
C ALA A 231 1.58 -31.77 -6.46
N PRO A 232 2.67 -32.25 -5.81
CA PRO A 232 3.77 -31.39 -5.41
C PRO A 232 4.27 -30.60 -6.62
N ARG A 233 4.50 -29.30 -6.42
CA ARG A 233 5.01 -28.41 -7.47
C ARG A 233 6.20 -27.63 -6.94
N ALA A 234 7.02 -27.07 -7.83
CA ALA A 234 8.11 -26.21 -7.39
C ALA A 234 7.57 -24.97 -6.64
N ASN A 235 8.26 -24.54 -5.59
CA ASN A 235 7.94 -23.29 -4.89
C ASN A 235 8.23 -22.09 -5.80
N ALA A 236 7.26 -21.18 -5.98
CA ALA A 236 7.44 -20.03 -6.87
C ALA A 236 8.27 -18.89 -6.23
N ARG A 237 8.46 -18.92 -4.92
CA ARG A 237 9.21 -17.93 -4.15
C ARG A 237 10.01 -18.61 -3.07
N GLU A 238 11.01 -17.91 -2.57
CA GLU A 238 11.80 -18.32 -1.42
C GLU A 238 10.94 -18.44 -0.15
N GLN A 239 11.07 -19.57 0.57
CA GLN A 239 10.33 -19.85 1.81
C GLN A 239 11.14 -20.80 2.69
N ASP A 240 10.87 -20.80 4.00
CA ASP A 240 11.50 -21.73 4.94
C ASP A 240 11.02 -23.17 4.69
N CYS A 241 11.98 -24.11 4.71
CA CYS A 241 11.69 -25.54 4.69
C CYS A 241 10.97 -25.95 5.98
N ARG A 242 9.81 -26.59 5.86
CA ARG A 242 9.01 -27.12 6.98
C ARG A 242 9.79 -28.07 7.91
N LEU A 243 10.76 -28.81 7.37
CA LEU A 243 11.48 -29.84 8.11
C LEU A 243 12.70 -29.29 8.86
N CYS A 244 13.63 -28.65 8.14
CA CYS A 244 14.86 -28.14 8.75
C CYS A 244 14.80 -26.67 9.18
N GLY A 245 13.83 -25.90 8.70
CA GLY A 245 13.73 -24.45 8.95
C GLY A 245 14.71 -23.60 8.13
N ASN A 246 15.56 -24.21 7.30
CA ASN A 246 16.45 -23.47 6.41
C ASN A 246 15.70 -22.97 5.18
N LEU A 247 16.20 -21.88 4.61
CA LEU A 247 15.64 -21.20 3.45
C LEU A 247 15.72 -22.08 2.19
N VAL A 248 14.64 -22.14 1.41
CA VAL A 248 14.60 -22.84 0.12
C VAL A 248 14.41 -21.83 -1.01
N PRO A 249 15.39 -21.66 -1.91
CA PRO A 249 15.27 -20.73 -3.04
C PRO A 249 14.05 -21.02 -3.91
N ALA A 250 13.55 -20.00 -4.61
CA ALA A 250 12.48 -20.17 -5.58
C ALA A 250 12.87 -21.22 -6.64
N GLY A 251 11.99 -22.19 -6.90
CA GLY A 251 12.19 -23.27 -7.86
C GLY A 251 12.96 -24.48 -7.33
N ALA A 252 13.63 -24.39 -6.18
CA ALA A 252 14.47 -25.47 -5.65
C ALA A 252 13.72 -26.43 -4.71
N GLY A 253 12.59 -26.01 -4.16
CA GLY A 253 11.78 -26.74 -3.18
C GLY A 253 10.51 -27.36 -3.74
N LEU A 254 10.00 -28.35 -3.04
CA LEU A 254 8.68 -28.93 -3.26
C LEU A 254 7.66 -28.19 -2.39
N LEU A 255 6.73 -27.51 -3.05
CA LEU A 255 5.55 -26.90 -2.43
C LEU A 255 4.44 -27.96 -2.35
N GLU A 256 4.12 -28.36 -1.13
CA GLU A 256 3.15 -29.41 -0.83
C GLU A 256 2.05 -28.87 0.07
N ARG A 257 0.86 -29.48 -0.04
CA ARG A 257 -0.28 -29.10 0.81
C ARG A 257 -0.18 -29.87 2.13
N TYR A 258 -0.03 -29.15 3.23
CA TYR A 258 0.01 -29.69 4.58
C TYR A 258 -1.15 -29.09 5.38
N GLY A 259 -2.18 -29.90 5.65
CA GLY A 259 -3.45 -29.42 6.19
C GLY A 259 -4.13 -28.40 5.27
N SER A 260 -4.46 -27.21 5.79
CA SER A 260 -5.06 -26.11 5.02
C SER A 260 -4.03 -25.23 4.31
N ALA A 261 -2.72 -25.38 4.58
CA ALA A 261 -1.67 -24.48 4.10
C ALA A 261 -0.75 -25.13 3.07
N TRP A 262 -0.14 -24.31 2.22
CA TRP A 262 0.97 -24.71 1.35
C TRP A 262 2.28 -24.45 2.07
N GLN A 263 3.13 -25.47 2.17
CA GLN A 263 4.42 -25.39 2.83
C GLN A 263 5.51 -25.93 1.92
N VAL A 264 6.72 -25.36 2.03
CA VAL A 264 7.86 -25.78 1.21
C VAL A 264 8.67 -26.80 1.98
N ARG A 265 9.17 -27.82 1.28
CA ARG A 265 10.25 -28.68 1.77
C ARG A 265 11.36 -28.76 0.72
N HIS A 266 12.58 -29.02 1.17
CA HIS A 266 13.62 -29.50 0.27
C HIS A 266 13.18 -30.85 -0.36
N PRO A 267 13.66 -31.18 -1.58
CA PRO A 267 13.53 -32.51 -2.13
C PRO A 267 13.95 -33.59 -1.11
N GLU A 268 13.34 -34.77 -1.21
CA GLU A 268 13.50 -35.82 -0.21
C GLU A 268 14.98 -36.16 0.06
N GLY A 269 15.37 -36.17 1.34
CA GLY A 269 16.76 -36.44 1.76
C GLY A 269 17.75 -35.29 1.57
N THR A 270 17.35 -34.13 1.03
CA THR A 270 18.26 -33.02 0.72
C THR A 270 18.24 -31.87 1.72
N CYS A 271 17.60 -32.04 2.88
CA CYS A 271 17.62 -31.01 3.92
C CYS A 271 19.06 -30.82 4.44
N PRO A 272 19.63 -29.60 4.36
CA PRO A 272 20.89 -29.32 5.03
C PRO A 272 20.71 -29.37 6.56
N PRO A 273 21.82 -29.49 7.33
CA PRO A 273 21.79 -29.33 8.77
C PRO A 273 21.09 -28.03 9.15
N LYS A 274 20.23 -28.10 10.17
CA LYS A 274 19.50 -26.92 10.67
C LYS A 274 20.53 -25.86 11.09
N GLU A 275 20.35 -24.64 10.59
CA GLU A 275 21.22 -23.54 10.98
C GLU A 275 21.15 -23.29 12.48
N GLU A 276 22.31 -23.03 13.06
CA GLU A 276 22.46 -22.75 14.48
C GLU A 276 22.17 -21.28 14.80
N LEU A 277 20.91 -20.88 14.64
CA LEU A 277 20.44 -19.52 14.93
C LEU A 277 19.50 -19.47 16.14
N TRP A 278 19.35 -18.28 16.71
CA TRP A 278 18.35 -17.96 17.72
C TRP A 278 17.26 -17.10 17.09
N GLU A 279 16.10 -17.03 17.73
CA GLU A 279 14.98 -16.22 17.26
C GLU A 279 14.70 -15.08 18.26
N ILE A 280 14.53 -13.88 17.74
CA ILE A 280 14.02 -12.73 18.50
C ILE A 280 12.70 -12.28 17.88
N THR A 281 11.87 -11.64 18.70
CA THR A 281 10.57 -11.13 18.30
C THR A 281 10.54 -9.60 18.35
N ARG A 282 9.83 -9.00 17.39
CA ARG A 282 9.56 -7.55 17.33
C ARG A 282 8.12 -7.33 16.87
N GLY A 283 7.49 -6.29 17.41
CA GLY A 283 6.17 -5.84 17.02
C GLY A 283 6.25 -4.41 16.48
N GLU A 284 5.54 -4.14 15.39
CA GLU A 284 5.33 -2.78 14.89
C GLU A 284 3.82 -2.54 14.72
N PRO A 285 3.23 -1.58 15.45
CA PRO A 285 1.82 -1.25 15.28
C PRO A 285 1.58 -0.73 13.87
N GLY A 286 0.45 -1.11 13.28
CA GLY A 286 0.20 -0.76 11.90
C GLY A 286 -1.07 -1.35 11.29
N ARG A 287 -1.38 -0.87 10.09
CA ARG A 287 -2.49 -1.36 9.30
C ARG A 287 -2.07 -2.64 8.56
N PHE A 288 -3.04 -3.53 8.31
CA PHE A 288 -2.84 -4.73 7.49
C PHE A 288 -2.26 -4.44 6.09
N HIS A 289 -2.47 -3.21 5.59
CA HIS A 289 -1.83 -2.72 4.38
C HIS A 289 -1.28 -1.30 4.58
N PRO A 290 -0.10 -0.98 4.04
CA PRO A 290 0.80 -1.87 3.29
C PRO A 290 1.51 -2.89 4.20
N ARG A 291 1.89 -4.04 3.62
CA ARG A 291 2.74 -5.02 4.31
C ARG A 291 4.18 -4.50 4.32
N PRO A 292 4.83 -4.36 5.49
CA PRO A 292 6.26 -4.07 5.58
C PRO A 292 7.07 -5.15 4.86
N GLU A 293 8.06 -4.74 4.09
CA GLU A 293 8.94 -5.68 3.38
C GLU A 293 9.89 -6.40 4.35
N ARG A 294 10.36 -5.68 5.38
CA ARG A 294 11.25 -6.16 6.45
C ARG A 294 11.30 -5.15 7.59
N TRP A 295 11.58 -5.61 8.79
CA TRP A 295 11.88 -4.80 9.96
C TRP A 295 13.36 -4.35 9.97
N ALA A 296 14.29 -5.28 9.77
CA ALA A 296 15.72 -4.98 9.67
C ALA A 296 16.39 -5.73 8.50
N ALA A 297 17.44 -5.13 7.94
CA ALA A 297 18.28 -5.80 6.95
C ALA A 297 19.12 -6.90 7.62
N PRO A 298 19.52 -7.96 6.89
CA PRO A 298 20.59 -8.85 7.33
C PRO A 298 21.88 -8.08 7.66
N GLY A 299 22.55 -8.45 8.75
CA GLY A 299 23.76 -7.80 9.25
C GLY A 299 23.52 -6.62 10.20
N THR A 300 22.27 -6.21 10.44
CA THR A 300 21.94 -5.23 11.48
C THR A 300 22.36 -5.75 12.84
N VAL A 301 23.19 -4.99 13.55
CA VAL A 301 23.63 -5.30 14.91
C VAL A 301 22.77 -4.56 15.91
N LEU A 302 22.28 -5.25 16.94
CA LEU A 302 21.47 -4.64 17.99
C LEU A 302 21.59 -5.37 19.33
N ARG A 303 21.33 -4.67 20.43
CA ARG A 303 21.04 -5.32 21.71
C ARG A 303 19.62 -5.88 21.71
N SER A 304 19.47 -7.14 22.07
CA SER A 304 18.16 -7.77 22.22
C SER A 304 18.12 -8.71 23.41
N THR A 305 16.91 -8.95 23.89
CA THR A 305 16.57 -10.14 24.66
C THR A 305 16.48 -11.34 23.72
N VAL A 306 17.08 -12.45 24.10
CA VAL A 306 17.08 -13.75 23.38
C VAL A 306 16.66 -14.83 24.37
N TYR A 307 15.82 -15.75 23.91
CA TYR A 307 15.42 -16.93 24.67
C TYR A 307 16.32 -18.11 24.30
N ASP A 308 16.93 -18.75 25.29
CA ASP A 308 17.92 -19.83 25.10
C ASP A 308 17.45 -21.19 25.65
N HIS A 309 16.13 -21.36 25.79
CA HIS A 309 15.49 -22.59 26.28
C HIS A 309 15.80 -23.82 25.42
N ASP A 310 15.68 -23.69 24.10
CA ASP A 310 15.91 -24.80 23.17
C ASP A 310 17.39 -25.04 22.90
N ARG A 311 18.20 -24.00 23.07
CA ARG A 311 19.65 -24.05 22.88
C ARG A 311 20.35 -22.94 23.66
N PRO A 312 21.35 -23.26 24.49
CA PRO A 312 22.08 -22.26 25.28
C PRO A 312 22.70 -21.18 24.39
N PHE A 313 22.58 -19.91 24.79
CA PHE A 313 23.24 -18.81 24.11
C PHE A 313 24.71 -18.73 24.58
N PRO A 314 25.69 -18.50 23.70
CA PRO A 314 27.10 -18.47 24.07
C PRO A 314 27.39 -17.42 25.15
N THR A 315 28.07 -17.83 26.22
CA THR A 315 28.34 -16.97 27.39
C THR A 315 29.47 -15.95 27.15
N ASP A 316 30.30 -16.21 26.15
CA ASP A 316 31.37 -15.35 25.66
C ASP A 316 30.88 -14.32 24.62
N ALA A 317 29.58 -14.33 24.27
CA ALA A 317 29.01 -13.39 23.33
C ALA A 317 29.07 -11.93 23.85
N PRO A 318 29.33 -10.94 22.98
CA PRO A 318 29.35 -9.53 23.37
C PRO A 318 28.06 -9.07 24.05
N GLY A 319 28.22 -8.39 25.18
CA GLY A 319 27.11 -7.84 25.95
C GLY A 319 26.22 -8.90 26.63
N PHE A 320 26.66 -10.16 26.70
CA PHE A 320 25.93 -11.23 27.36
C PHE A 320 25.62 -10.90 28.82
N ARG A 321 24.34 -10.97 29.17
CA ARG A 321 23.84 -10.83 30.54
C ARG A 321 22.64 -11.73 30.74
N ARG A 322 22.70 -12.62 31.73
CA ARG A 322 21.56 -13.46 32.11
C ARG A 322 20.47 -12.60 32.74
N LEU A 323 19.30 -12.58 32.07
CA LEU A 323 18.00 -12.03 32.48
C LEU A 323 17.45 -12.73 33.72
N ARG A 324 17.07 -13.97 33.43
CA ARG A 324 16.46 -14.97 34.28
C ARG A 324 16.67 -16.34 33.61
N THR A 325 16.14 -17.40 34.19
CA THR A 325 16.24 -18.75 33.61
C THR A 325 15.70 -18.77 32.18
N GLY A 326 16.55 -19.10 31.21
CA GLY A 326 16.19 -19.22 29.80
C GLY A 326 16.08 -17.91 29.00
N GLU A 327 16.42 -16.76 29.61
CA GLU A 327 16.37 -15.45 28.97
C GLU A 327 17.67 -14.68 29.18
N VAL A 328 18.26 -14.18 28.10
CA VAL A 328 19.51 -13.40 28.11
C VAL A 328 19.34 -12.10 27.36
N SER A 329 20.04 -11.05 27.79
CA SER A 329 20.32 -9.90 26.95
C SER A 329 21.71 -10.08 26.32
N ALA A 330 21.83 -9.89 25.02
CA ALA A 330 23.10 -9.95 24.31
C ALA A 330 23.06 -9.01 23.10
N ILE A 331 24.24 -8.72 22.54
CA ILE A 331 24.35 -8.04 21.25
C ILE A 331 24.37 -9.11 20.16
N VAL A 332 23.44 -8.97 19.21
CA VAL A 332 23.18 -9.95 18.17
C VAL A 332 23.24 -9.30 16.80
N ALA A 333 23.59 -10.08 15.78
CA ALA A 333 23.51 -9.69 14.38
C ALA A 333 22.33 -10.41 13.72
N THR A 334 21.51 -9.67 12.98
CA THR A 334 20.41 -10.22 12.20
C THR A 334 20.96 -11.07 11.04
N VAL A 335 20.41 -12.26 10.84
CA VAL A 335 20.77 -13.13 9.73
C VAL A 335 19.68 -13.09 8.67
N ARG A 336 18.43 -13.32 9.07
CA ARG A 336 17.26 -13.18 8.19
C ARG A 336 15.97 -13.03 9.00
N GLU A 337 14.94 -12.53 8.35
CA GLU A 337 13.60 -12.41 8.91
C GLU A 337 12.71 -13.56 8.38
N ARG A 338 11.88 -14.12 9.25
CA ARG A 338 10.78 -15.00 8.82
C ARG A 338 9.65 -14.17 8.21
N ALA A 339 8.73 -14.81 7.49
CA ALA A 339 7.56 -14.12 6.97
C ALA A 339 6.79 -13.38 8.10
N PRO A 340 6.63 -12.04 8.04
CA PRO A 340 5.89 -11.30 9.06
C PRO A 340 4.42 -11.70 9.05
N GLU A 341 3.86 -11.77 10.24
CA GLU A 341 2.46 -12.11 10.48
C GLU A 341 1.72 -10.86 10.92
N TYR A 342 0.52 -10.64 10.38
CA TYR A 342 -0.33 -9.56 10.89
C TYR A 342 -1.20 -10.09 12.01
N CYS A 343 -1.10 -9.48 13.19
CA CYS A 343 -1.86 -9.82 14.37
C CYS A 343 -2.94 -8.76 14.59
N ARG A 344 -4.19 -9.20 14.75
CA ARG A 344 -5.33 -8.35 15.11
C ARG A 344 -5.65 -8.54 16.56
N ASP A 345 -5.78 -7.43 17.28
CA ASP A 345 -6.17 -7.43 18.67
C ASP A 345 -7.69 -7.27 18.80
N GLU A 346 -8.44 -8.36 18.66
CA GLU A 346 -9.88 -8.32 18.97
C GLU A 346 -10.13 -8.44 20.49
N ASP A 347 -9.21 -9.05 21.26
CA ASP A 347 -9.43 -9.44 22.67
C ASP A 347 -8.24 -9.20 23.64
N GLY A 348 -7.20 -8.48 23.26
CA GLY A 348 -5.99 -8.27 24.10
C GLY A 348 -5.01 -9.44 24.13
N ASN A 349 -5.22 -10.48 23.30
CA ASN A 349 -4.45 -11.73 23.30
C ASN A 349 -3.26 -11.72 22.32
N ASN A 350 -2.82 -10.53 21.91
CA ASN A 350 -1.71 -10.36 20.99
C ASN A 350 -0.36 -10.82 21.59
N PRO A 351 0.65 -11.09 20.74
CA PRO A 351 2.00 -11.38 21.22
C PRO A 351 2.47 -10.27 22.18
N SER A 352 3.29 -10.63 23.17
CA SER A 352 3.76 -9.72 24.24
C SER A 352 4.45 -8.43 23.76
N CYS A 353 4.73 -8.29 22.46
CA CYS A 353 5.30 -7.10 21.83
C CYS A 353 4.29 -6.19 21.10
N LEU A 354 3.00 -6.55 21.02
CA LEU A 354 1.91 -5.78 20.37
C LEU A 354 0.71 -5.62 21.31
N ILE A 355 0.97 -5.34 22.60
CA ILE A 355 -0.06 -5.30 23.64
C ILE A 355 -1.04 -4.14 23.37
N GLY A 356 -2.29 -4.46 23.04
CA GLY A 356 -3.36 -3.48 22.84
C GLY A 356 -3.43 -2.85 21.44
N GLU A 357 -2.67 -3.37 20.47
CA GLU A 357 -2.53 -2.75 19.14
C GLU A 357 -2.55 -3.79 18.02
N ASP A 358 -3.31 -3.48 16.95
CA ASP A 358 -3.18 -4.16 15.66
C ASP A 358 -1.80 -3.87 15.04
N GLY A 359 -1.12 -4.89 14.53
CA GLY A 359 0.22 -4.68 14.00
C GLY A 359 0.87 -5.87 13.32
N TRP A 360 2.09 -5.63 12.87
CA TRP A 360 2.94 -6.64 12.26
C TRP A 360 3.87 -7.24 13.31
N PHE A 361 3.85 -8.57 13.37
CA PHE A 361 4.69 -9.38 14.22
C PHE A 361 5.83 -9.99 13.40
N PHE A 362 7.05 -9.67 13.80
CA PHE A 362 8.28 -10.08 13.14
C PHE A 362 9.02 -11.10 14.00
N ARG A 363 9.45 -12.18 13.37
CA ARG A 363 10.37 -13.17 13.94
C ARG A 363 11.66 -13.13 13.16
N ILE A 364 12.75 -12.84 13.85
CA ILE A 364 14.04 -12.56 13.22
C ILE A 364 15.04 -13.59 13.73
N LEU A 365 15.70 -14.29 12.80
CA LEU A 365 16.77 -15.20 13.10
C LEU A 365 18.08 -14.43 13.26
N VAL A 366 18.77 -14.69 14.36
CA VAL A 366 19.97 -13.96 14.79
C VAL A 366 21.09 -14.91 15.18
N ARG A 367 22.32 -14.38 15.17
CA ARG A 367 23.50 -15.00 15.75
C ARG A 367 24.14 -14.04 16.76
N PRO A 368 25.02 -14.51 17.66
CA PRO A 368 25.91 -13.62 18.41
C PRO A 368 26.66 -12.69 17.43
N ALA A 369 26.73 -11.41 17.79
CA ALA A 369 27.59 -10.48 17.08
C ALA A 369 29.07 -10.82 17.36
N THR A 370 29.97 -10.50 16.43
CA THR A 370 31.40 -10.53 16.72
C THR A 370 31.80 -9.38 17.63
N ALA A 371 32.99 -9.45 18.24
CA ALA A 371 33.50 -8.35 19.08
C ALA A 371 33.63 -7.04 18.29
N GLU A 372 33.98 -7.11 17.00
CA GLU A 372 34.08 -5.96 16.10
C GLU A 372 32.70 -5.38 15.78
N GLU A 373 31.73 -6.22 15.43
CA GLU A 373 30.34 -5.80 15.16
C GLU A 373 29.68 -5.14 16.38
N ALA A 374 30.01 -5.60 17.58
CA ALA A 374 29.44 -5.09 18.82
C ALA A 374 30.16 -3.85 19.39
N ALA A 375 31.31 -3.46 18.82
CA ALA A 375 32.19 -2.45 19.41
C ALA A 375 31.48 -1.10 19.62
N ASP A 376 30.74 -0.63 18.63
CA ASP A 376 30.06 0.67 18.68
C ASP A 376 28.97 0.70 19.75
N ILE A 377 28.13 -0.34 19.82
CA ILE A 377 27.07 -0.45 20.84
C ILE A 377 27.69 -0.50 22.24
N LEU A 378 28.78 -1.26 22.43
CA LEU A 378 29.46 -1.34 23.72
C LEU A 378 30.10 0.00 24.11
N ALA A 379 30.67 0.74 23.16
CA ALA A 379 31.23 2.06 23.40
C ALA A 379 30.15 3.09 23.76
N GLU A 380 29.00 3.05 23.09
CA GLU A 380 27.83 3.87 23.42
C GLU A 380 27.29 3.55 24.81
N GLU A 381 27.17 2.28 25.17
CA GLU A 381 26.70 1.85 26.50
C GLU A 381 27.67 2.23 27.61
N ASP A 382 28.98 2.10 27.36
CA ASP A 382 30.00 2.51 28.31
C ASP A 382 29.95 4.03 28.54
N THR A 383 29.80 4.80 27.47
CA THR A 383 29.59 6.25 27.52
C THR A 383 28.31 6.60 28.28
N ALA A 384 27.19 5.95 27.97
CA ALA A 384 25.92 6.17 28.66
C ALA A 384 26.02 5.83 30.16
N ARG A 385 26.72 4.75 30.52
CA ARG A 385 26.96 4.35 31.90
C ARG A 385 27.84 5.36 32.65
N ARG A 386 28.94 5.82 32.05
CA ARG A 386 29.79 6.89 32.63
C ARG A 386 28.97 8.16 32.87
N ARG A 387 28.22 8.61 31.87
CA ARG A 387 27.37 9.81 31.96
C ARG A 387 26.27 9.67 33.00
N ALA A 388 25.64 8.50 33.11
CA ALA A 388 24.65 8.22 34.16
C ALA A 388 25.27 8.25 35.57
N ALA A 389 26.48 7.71 35.75
CA ALA A 389 27.20 7.76 37.02
C ALA A 389 27.58 9.20 37.41
N LEU A 390 28.00 10.02 36.44
CA LEU A 390 28.28 11.45 36.65
C LEU A 390 27.00 12.23 37.00
N ALA A 391 25.89 11.97 36.30
CA ALA A 391 24.60 12.59 36.60
C ALA A 391 24.12 12.25 38.03
N GLU A 392 24.28 10.99 38.45
CA GLU A 392 23.92 10.58 39.81
C GLU A 392 24.80 11.26 40.86
N ARG A 393 26.12 11.30 40.66
CA ARG A 393 27.04 12.04 41.55
C ARG A 393 26.71 13.53 41.60
N ARG A 394 26.31 14.14 40.48
CA ARG A 394 25.89 15.54 40.41
C ARG A 394 24.63 15.78 41.24
N ARG A 395 23.59 14.95 41.08
CA ARG A 395 22.37 15.03 41.89
C ARG A 395 22.68 15.02 43.38
N GLN A 396 23.53 14.08 43.81
CA GLN A 396 23.93 13.93 45.21
C GLN A 396 24.72 15.14 45.75
N LEU A 397 25.59 15.76 44.93
CA LEU A 397 26.49 16.83 45.39
C LEU A 397 25.93 18.25 45.23
N PHE A 398 25.01 18.48 44.29
CA PHE A 398 24.58 19.83 43.88
C PHE A 398 23.06 20.07 43.96
N GLU A 399 22.21 19.07 43.71
CA GLU A 399 20.75 19.27 43.72
C GLU A 399 20.15 19.20 45.13
N HIS A 400 20.73 18.35 45.99
CA HIS A 400 20.31 18.17 47.39
C HIS A 400 21.46 18.34 48.39
N PRO A 401 22.23 19.46 48.36
CA PRO A 401 23.34 19.64 49.27
C PRO A 401 22.84 20.09 50.66
N ASP A 402 23.39 19.48 51.70
CA ASP A 402 23.17 19.86 53.10
C ASP A 402 23.84 21.20 53.46
N ASP A 403 24.87 21.61 52.71
CA ASP A 403 25.72 22.78 52.95
C ASP A 403 25.49 23.92 51.93
N GLY A 404 24.42 23.84 51.14
CA GLY A 404 24.10 24.85 50.14
C GLY A 404 23.20 25.96 50.69
N ALA A 405 23.55 27.22 50.42
CA ALA A 405 22.77 28.40 50.78
C ALA A 405 22.11 29.04 49.56
N ILE A 406 20.92 29.60 49.72
CA ILE A 406 20.22 30.40 48.70
C ILE A 406 20.40 31.88 49.11
N PRO A 407 21.31 32.64 48.49
CA PRO A 407 21.53 34.04 48.83
C PRO A 407 20.49 34.96 48.19
N ASP A 408 20.32 36.16 48.75
CA ASP A 408 19.42 37.18 48.18
C ASP A 408 19.97 37.79 46.89
N THR A 409 21.30 37.81 46.73
CA THR A 409 22.00 38.31 45.54
C THR A 409 22.95 37.26 45.00
N VAL A 410 23.00 37.15 43.68
CA VAL A 410 23.77 36.14 42.95
C VAL A 410 24.78 36.88 42.07
N ASP A 411 26.06 36.59 42.28
CA ASP A 411 27.16 37.09 41.48
C ASP A 411 27.90 35.90 40.85
N LEU A 412 27.79 35.80 39.52
CA LEU A 412 28.47 34.77 38.72
C LEU A 412 29.70 35.33 38.00
N THR A 413 30.07 36.58 38.29
CA THR A 413 31.24 37.22 37.67
C THR A 413 32.49 36.43 38.03
N GLY A 414 33.29 36.06 37.02
CA GLY A 414 34.52 35.27 37.22
C GLY A 414 34.30 33.77 37.40
N THR A 415 33.05 33.29 37.35
CA THR A 415 32.77 31.84 37.34
C THR A 415 32.89 31.26 35.92
N VAL A 416 33.19 29.97 35.83
CA VAL A 416 33.16 29.18 34.59
C VAL A 416 31.97 28.23 34.62
N GLN A 417 31.16 28.24 33.56
CA GLN A 417 30.07 27.27 33.41
C GLN A 417 30.62 25.89 33.06
N ILE A 418 30.09 24.86 33.71
CA ILE A 418 30.46 23.45 33.53
C ILE A 418 29.31 22.74 32.84
N ASP A 419 29.57 22.20 31.65
CA ASP A 419 28.62 21.34 30.95
C ASP A 419 28.51 19.97 31.65
N PHE A 420 27.30 19.44 31.70
CA PHE A 420 27.00 18.12 32.24
C PHE A 420 25.99 17.35 31.38
N GLY A 421 25.81 17.74 30.11
CA GLY A 421 25.07 16.97 29.12
C GLY A 421 23.57 16.90 29.38
N ALA A 422 22.95 17.99 29.85
CA ALA A 422 21.50 18.07 29.94
C ALA A 422 20.89 17.80 28.55
N ARG A 423 20.13 16.71 28.43
CA ARG A 423 19.53 16.29 27.16
C ARG A 423 18.40 17.25 26.82
N ARG A 424 18.64 18.17 25.88
CA ARG A 424 17.56 18.89 25.20
C ARG A 424 16.63 17.88 24.51
N SER A 425 15.43 17.69 25.03
CA SER A 425 14.37 17.12 24.20
C SER A 425 13.98 18.16 23.15
N LEU A 426 13.66 17.74 21.91
CA LEU A 426 13.19 18.64 20.84
C LEU A 426 11.94 19.45 21.24
N HIS A 427 11.21 19.02 22.27
CA HIS A 427 9.99 19.64 22.78
C HIS A 427 10.21 20.43 24.09
N GLN A 428 11.44 20.46 24.60
CA GLN A 428 11.77 21.21 25.80
C GLN A 428 12.16 22.63 25.39
N HIS A 429 11.24 23.57 25.58
CA HIS A 429 11.44 24.99 25.30
C HIS A 429 12.01 25.77 26.50
N TRP A 430 12.30 25.07 27.60
CA TRP A 430 12.77 25.65 28.85
C TRP A 430 14.29 25.51 28.98
N PRO A 431 15.00 26.48 29.58
CA PRO A 431 16.43 26.36 29.88
C PRO A 431 16.78 25.12 30.72
N ASP A 432 17.99 24.60 30.52
CA ASP A 432 18.57 23.56 31.37
C ASP A 432 19.07 24.14 32.70
N ASP A 433 19.25 23.28 33.71
CA ASP A 433 19.96 23.66 34.93
C ASP A 433 21.42 24.02 34.60
N GLU A 434 22.03 24.92 35.38
CA GLU A 434 23.40 25.38 35.14
C GLU A 434 24.30 25.10 36.36
N LEU A 435 25.57 24.79 36.09
CA LEU A 435 26.59 24.61 37.11
C LEU A 435 27.74 25.57 36.82
N HIS A 436 28.05 26.45 37.76
CA HIS A 436 29.11 27.43 37.65
C HIS A 436 30.12 27.23 38.78
N VAL A 437 31.41 27.43 38.48
CA VAL A 437 32.49 27.20 39.43
C VAL A 437 33.45 28.39 39.42
N ASP A 438 33.78 28.88 40.61
CA ASP A 438 34.88 29.79 40.85
C ASP A 438 35.94 29.06 41.69
N GLU A 439 37.01 28.65 41.02
CA GLU A 439 38.11 27.92 41.63
C GLU A 439 38.99 28.82 42.51
N VAL A 440 39.04 30.13 42.24
CA VAL A 440 39.85 31.08 43.00
C VAL A 440 39.24 31.32 44.37
N THR A 441 37.91 31.45 44.43
CA THR A 441 37.19 31.63 45.70
C THR A 441 36.75 30.32 46.34
N GLY A 442 36.89 29.18 45.64
CA GLY A 442 36.50 27.86 46.14
C GLY A 442 34.98 27.72 46.28
N ILE A 443 34.22 28.28 45.35
CA ILE A 443 32.75 28.32 45.38
C ILE A 443 32.19 27.65 44.13
N ALA A 444 31.11 26.88 44.31
CA ALA A 444 30.28 26.39 43.23
C ALA A 444 28.85 26.93 43.35
N TRP A 445 28.23 27.18 42.21
CA TRP A 445 26.87 27.64 42.07
C TRP A 445 26.07 26.65 41.23
N PHE A 446 24.96 26.16 41.77
CA PHE A 446 24.01 25.34 41.03
C PHE A 446 22.72 26.13 40.82
N LEU A 447 22.38 26.38 39.56
CA LEU A 447 21.21 27.14 39.14
C LEU A 447 20.16 26.17 38.64
N ARG A 448 19.07 26.03 39.39
CA ARG A 448 17.95 25.17 39.00
C ARG A 448 16.87 25.99 38.31
N TYR A 449 16.47 25.62 37.11
CA TYR A 449 15.38 26.29 36.40
C TYR A 449 14.05 26.06 37.14
N ASN A 450 13.30 27.13 37.41
CA ASN A 450 12.07 27.08 38.20
C ASN A 450 10.84 27.63 37.44
N GLY A 451 10.82 27.51 36.11
CA GLY A 451 9.60 27.68 35.31
C GLY A 451 9.15 29.11 35.03
N ALA A 452 9.43 30.06 35.94
CA ALA A 452 8.91 31.43 35.91
C ALA A 452 7.37 31.58 35.86
N ASP A 453 6.61 30.50 36.08
CA ASP A 453 5.15 30.46 35.86
C ASP A 453 4.40 29.64 36.94
N GLY A 454 4.86 29.69 38.20
CA GLY A 454 4.26 28.95 39.33
C GLY A 454 4.35 29.67 40.68
N ASP A 455 3.66 29.13 41.69
CA ASP A 455 3.39 29.74 43.01
C ASP A 455 4.64 30.07 43.87
N THR A 456 5.83 29.62 43.48
CA THR A 456 7.10 29.79 44.20
C THR A 456 8.06 30.81 43.57
N TRP A 457 7.55 31.75 42.77
CA TRP A 457 8.39 32.74 42.07
C TRP A 457 9.29 33.57 43.00
N SER A 458 8.86 33.80 44.24
CA SER A 458 9.66 34.48 45.28
C SER A 458 10.96 33.77 45.65
N ALA A 459 11.12 32.49 45.28
CA ALA A 459 12.35 31.73 45.50
C ALA A 459 13.42 31.96 44.42
N ASN A 460 13.07 32.61 43.29
CA ASN A 460 14.03 32.90 42.23
C ASN A 460 14.92 34.08 42.63
N ASN A 461 16.20 33.82 42.86
CA ASN A 461 17.21 34.83 43.19
C ASN A 461 18.13 35.18 42.00
N PHE A 462 17.93 34.54 40.84
CA PHE A 462 18.65 34.86 39.59
C PHE A 462 17.76 34.65 38.37
N GLY A 463 17.02 35.69 37.96
CA GLY A 463 16.14 35.63 36.79
C GLY A 463 15.02 34.57 36.93
N ARG A 464 15.13 33.47 36.16
CA ARG A 464 14.19 32.33 36.20
C ARG A 464 14.71 31.13 37.00
N PHE A 465 15.85 31.28 37.65
CA PHE A 465 16.55 30.23 38.36
C PHE A 465 16.52 30.44 39.87
N ILE A 466 16.62 29.33 40.59
CA ILE A 466 17.02 29.29 41.99
C ILE A 466 18.50 28.93 42.02
N ALA A 467 19.35 29.93 42.26
CA ALA A 467 20.78 29.77 42.41
C ALA A 467 21.12 29.39 43.86
N ARG A 468 21.83 28.27 44.01
CA ARG A 468 22.34 27.79 45.29
C ARG A 468 23.87 27.88 45.31
N ARG A 469 24.41 28.57 46.30
CA ARG A 469 25.85 28.69 46.55
C ARG A 469 26.32 27.59 47.49
N MET A 470 27.43 26.95 47.20
CA MET A 470 28.03 25.93 48.06
C MET A 470 29.57 25.93 47.99
N PRO A 471 30.26 25.49 49.05
CA PRO A 471 31.71 25.41 49.02
C PRO A 471 32.18 24.34 48.03
N LEU A 472 33.29 24.60 47.34
CA LEU A 472 33.94 23.67 46.43
C LEU A 472 34.76 22.64 47.24
N THR A 473 34.07 21.62 47.75
CA THR A 473 34.71 20.50 48.43
C THR A 473 35.55 19.67 47.46
N GLU A 474 36.49 18.87 47.99
CA GLU A 474 37.31 17.96 47.17
C GLU A 474 36.46 17.02 46.29
N LYS A 475 35.34 16.51 46.83
CA LYS A 475 34.40 15.66 46.07
C LYS A 475 33.75 16.42 44.90
N ARG A 476 33.39 17.69 45.09
CA ARG A 476 32.83 18.54 44.04
C ARG A 476 33.89 18.89 42.99
N ALA A 477 35.10 19.25 43.42
CA ALA A 477 36.21 19.54 42.52
C ALA A 477 36.55 18.33 41.63
N HIS A 478 36.62 17.12 42.21
CA HIS A 478 36.81 15.90 41.43
C HIS A 478 35.67 15.64 40.44
N LEU A 479 34.41 15.83 40.85
CA LEU A 479 33.28 15.69 39.92
C LEU A 479 33.36 16.72 38.77
N ILE A 480 33.74 17.97 39.05
CA ILE A 480 33.89 19.01 38.02
C ILE A 480 34.99 18.63 37.02
N ALA A 481 36.12 18.09 37.49
CA ALA A 481 37.17 17.60 36.60
C ALA A 481 36.67 16.44 35.72
N ASP A 482 35.94 15.48 36.29
CA ASP A 482 35.35 14.37 35.55
C ASP A 482 34.33 14.84 34.50
N LEU A 483 33.50 15.84 34.85
CA LEU A 483 32.52 16.43 33.93
C LEU A 483 33.19 17.14 32.76
N ARG A 484 34.25 17.93 32.99
CA ARG A 484 35.02 18.58 31.91
C ARG A 484 35.69 17.58 30.98
N ALA A 485 36.15 16.45 31.50
CA ALA A 485 36.77 15.40 30.70
C ALA A 485 35.74 14.68 29.80
N GLU A 486 34.52 14.46 30.30
CA GLU A 486 33.44 13.78 29.55
C GLU A 486 32.68 14.72 28.60
N TYR A 487 32.54 16.01 28.97
CA TYR A 487 31.86 17.06 28.22
C TYR A 487 32.83 18.21 27.95
N PRO A 488 33.72 18.09 26.96
CA PRO A 488 34.57 19.20 26.57
C PRO A 488 33.70 20.37 26.07
N PRO A 489 34.13 21.62 26.29
CA PRO A 489 33.40 22.78 25.80
C PRO A 489 33.18 22.66 24.30
N SER A 490 31.94 22.91 23.86
CA SER A 490 31.62 23.00 22.44
C SER A 490 32.30 24.25 21.88
N ASP A 491 33.11 24.11 20.83
CA ASP A 491 33.74 25.24 20.12
C ASP A 491 32.71 26.23 19.52
#